data_AF-A0A0E9LZP9-F1
#
_entry.id   AF-A0A0E9LZP9-F1
#
_cell.length_a   1.000
_cell.length_b   1.000
_cell.length_c   1.000
_cell.angle_alpha   90.00
_cell.angle_beta   90.00
_cell.angle_gamma   90.00
#
_symmetry.space_group_name_H-M   'P 1'
#
loop_
_entity.id
_entity.type
_entity.pdbx_description
1 polymer ?
#
loop_
_entity_poly.entity_id
_entity_poly.type
_entity_poly.pdbx_seq_one_letter_code
_entity_poly.pdbx_strand_id
1 'polypeptide(L)' 'MKTVITATGKTPASAFDKRFGRAAWFCLLDDASGQIEFIENEYANANGGAGTKVAEKMVELGCKK' A
#
# COMPACT_ATOMS: atom_id res chain seq x y z
N MET A 1 15.30 -0.35 3.10
CA MET A 1 14.32 0.72 2.81
C MET A 1 13.00 0.01 2.51
N LYS A 2 11.85 0.65 2.68
CA LYS A 2 10.56 0.01 2.40
C LYS A 2 9.85 0.74 1.27
N THR A 3 9.49 -0.01 0.25
CA THR A 3 8.78 0.46 -0.94
C THR A 3 7.34 -0.06 -0.89
N VAL A 4 6.36 0.80 -1.16
CA VAL A 4 4.95 0.40 -1.27
C VAL A 4 4.49 0.42 -2.71
N ILE A 5 3.81 -0.66 -3.09
CA ILE A 5 3.24 -0.86 -4.42
C ILE A 5 1.73 -1.09 -4.26
N THR A 6 0.91 -0.36 -5.00
CA THR A 6 -0.55 -0.50 -4.97
C THR A 6 -0.99 -1.73 -5.76
N ALA A 7 -1.92 -2.50 -5.20
CA ALA A 7 -2.41 -3.74 -5.79
C ALA A 7 -3.93 -3.87 -5.68
N THR A 8 -4.54 -4.57 -6.63
CA THR A 8 -5.97 -4.92 -6.58
C THR A 8 -6.25 -6.16 -5.75
N GLY A 9 -5.20 -6.84 -5.25
CA GLY A 9 -5.30 -8.09 -4.51
C GLY A 9 -4.05 -8.40 -3.70
N LYS A 10 -4.11 -9.48 -2.92
CA LYS A 10 -3.09 -9.88 -1.92
C LYS A 10 -1.99 -10.80 -2.46
N THR A 11 -1.73 -10.79 -3.77
CA THR A 11 -0.75 -11.68 -4.40
C THR A 11 0.15 -10.92 -5.37
N PRO A 12 1.39 -11.39 -5.62
CA PRO A 12 2.30 -10.74 -6.58
C PRO A 12 1.78 -10.70 -8.02
N ALA A 13 0.86 -11.60 -8.37
CA ALA A 13 0.20 -11.63 -9.68
C ALA A 13 -1.01 -10.70 -9.77
N SER A 14 -1.40 -10.04 -8.66
CA SER A 14 -2.49 -9.08 -8.66
C SER A 14 -2.13 -7.86 -9.50
N ALA A 15 -3.12 -7.30 -10.19
CA ALA A 15 -2.90 -6.13 -11.02
C ALA A 15 -2.52 -4.91 -10.17
N PHE A 16 -1.77 -4.00 -10.79
CA PHE A 16 -1.46 -2.71 -10.18
C PHE A 16 -2.74 -1.87 -10.03
N ASP A 17 -3.02 -1.36 -8.83
CA ASP A 17 -4.15 -0.45 -8.63
C ASP A 17 -3.72 0.99 -8.92
N LYS A 18 -4.38 1.63 -9.89
CA LYS A 18 -4.07 2.99 -10.32
C LYS A 18 -4.49 4.07 -9.31
N ARG A 19 -5.23 3.69 -8.26
CA ARG A 19 -5.79 4.63 -7.27
C ARG A 19 -5.00 4.51 -5.98
N PHE A 20 -3.93 5.28 -5.78
CA PHE A 20 -3.12 5.16 -4.56
C PHE A 20 -3.93 5.18 -3.25
N GLY A 21 -4.68 6.26 -3.01
CA GLY A 21 -5.46 6.39 -1.76
C GLY A 21 -6.63 5.41 -1.61
N ARG A 22 -7.06 4.78 -2.71
CA ARG A 22 -8.20 3.84 -2.73
C ARG A 22 -7.81 2.47 -3.28
N ALA A 23 -6.53 2.15 -3.26
CA ALA A 23 -6.06 0.84 -3.68
C ALA A 23 -6.68 -0.20 -2.77
N ALA A 24 -7.04 -1.38 -3.28
CA ALA A 24 -7.60 -2.42 -2.42
C ALA A 24 -6.54 -2.97 -1.45
N TRP A 25 -5.30 -3.10 -1.92
CA TRP A 25 -4.17 -3.67 -1.19
C TRP A 25 -2.89 -2.88 -1.44
N PHE A 26 -1.96 -3.00 -0.50
CA PHE A 26 -0.58 -2.51 -0.61
C PHE A 26 0.39 -3.67 -0.45
N CYS A 27 1.32 -3.81 -1.38
CA CYS A 27 2.47 -4.68 -1.25
C CYS A 27 3.62 -3.86 -0.66
N LEU A 28 4.05 -4.22 0.55
CA LEU A 28 5.20 -3.65 1.24
C LEU A 28 6.42 -4.50 0.90
N LEU A 29 7.36 -3.94 0.14
CA LEU A 29 8.63 -4.55 -0.20
C LEU A 29 9.71 -4.03 0.74
N ASP A 30 10.40 -4.93 1.43
CA ASP A 30 11.65 -4.61 2.11
C ASP A 30 12.82 -4.75 1.14
N ASP A 31 13.43 -3.64 0.76
CA ASP A 31 14.50 -3.59 -0.23
C ASP A 31 15.78 -4.31 0.24
N ALA A 32 15.97 -4.51 1.55
CA ALA A 32 17.16 -5.15 2.09
C ALA A 32 17.06 -6.68 2.06
N SER A 33 15.88 -7.22 2.37
CA SER A 33 15.65 -8.68 2.44
C SER A 33 14.96 -9.24 1.20
N GLY A 34 14.32 -8.39 0.39
CA GLY A 34 13.44 -8.79 -0.71
C GLY A 34 12.10 -9.36 -0.25
N GLN A 35 11.79 -9.29 1.05
CA GLN A 35 10.52 -9.79 1.58
C GLN A 35 9.37 -8.89 1.17
N ILE A 36 8.22 -9.52 0.90
CA ILE A 36 6.97 -8.83 0.56
C ILE A 36 5.88 -9.19 1.56
N GLU A 37 5.10 -8.19 1.94
CA GLU A 37 3.92 -8.32 2.78
C GLU A 37 2.75 -7.61 2.12
N PHE A 38 1.55 -8.20 2.18
CA PHE A 38 0.35 -7.58 1.64
C PHE A 38 -0.56 -7.08 2.77
N ILE A 39 -0.93 -5.80 2.68
CA ILE A 39 -1.75 -5.11 3.67
C ILE A 39 -3.02 -4.64 2.98
N GLU A 40 -4.18 -4.97 3.56
CA GLU A 40 -5.48 -4.51 3.06
C GLU A 40 -5.69 -3.02 3.37
N ASN A 41 -6.28 -2.26 2.44
CA ASN A 41 -6.53 -0.85 2.65
C ASN A 41 -7.88 -0.59 3.36
N GLU A 42 -7.82 -0.38 4.66
CA GLU A 42 -8.96 -0.03 5.51
C GLU A 42 -9.65 1.28 5.08
N TYR A 43 -8.96 2.15 4.35
CA TYR A 43 -9.45 3.46 3.91
C TYR A 43 -9.98 3.47 2.48
N ALA A 44 -10.00 2.34 1.77
CA ALA A 44 -10.42 2.28 0.36
C ALA A 44 -11.83 2.87 0.14
N ASN A 45 -12.73 2.62 1.10
CA ASN A 45 -14.12 3.08 1.09
C ASN A 45 -14.37 4.32 1.96
N ALA A 46 -13.33 5.02 2.41
CA ALA A 46 -13.53 6.22 3.22
C ALA A 46 -14.32 7.29 2.46
N ASN A 47 -15.30 7.92 3.14
CA ASN A 47 -16.14 8.99 2.58
C ASN A 47 -15.31 10.22 2.14
N GLY A 48 -14.15 10.44 2.75
CA GLY A 48 -13.23 11.51 2.40
C GLY A 48 -11.83 11.28 2.98
N GLY A 49 -10.83 11.94 2.40
CA GLY A 49 -9.45 11.92 2.91
C GLY A 49 -8.71 10.58 2.79
N ALA A 50 -9.17 9.66 1.94
CA ALA A 50 -8.55 8.33 1.78
C ALA A 50 -7.05 8.41 1.44
N GLY A 51 -6.67 9.31 0.52
CA GLY A 51 -5.26 9.53 0.17
C GLY A 51 -4.39 10.01 1.32
N THR A 52 -4.89 10.95 2.12
CA THR A 52 -4.16 11.48 3.30
C THR A 52 -3.96 10.39 4.34
N LYS A 53 -5.01 9.64 4.69
CA LYS A 53 -4.94 8.54 5.67
C LYS A 53 -4.00 7.43 5.20
N VAL A 54 -4.04 7.08 3.91
CA VAL A 54 -3.11 6.11 3.32
C VAL A 54 -1.67 6.64 3.40
N ALA A 55 -1.43 7.90 3.06
CA ALA A 55 -0.08 8.48 3.14
C ALA A 55 0.48 8.46 4.57
N GLU A 56 -0.35 8.83 5.57
CA GLU A 56 0.00 8.70 6.99
C GLU A 56 0.35 7.25 7.34
N LYS A 57 -0.47 6.29 6.88
CA LYS A 57 -0.23 4.86 7.10
C LYS A 57 1.10 4.38 6.50
N MET A 58 1.48 4.87 5.33
CA MET A 58 2.76 4.50 4.71
C MET A 58 3.96 4.98 5.52
N VAL A 59 3.84 6.16 6.16
CA VAL A 59 4.88 6.66 7.07
C VAL A 59 4.98 5.79 8.32
N GLU A 60 3.85 5.38 8.91
CA GLU A 60 3.83 4.44 10.05
C GLU A 60 4.50 3.11 9.73
N LEU A 61 4.31 2.60 8.51
CA LEU A 61 4.91 1.35 8.03
C LEU A 61 6.42 1.47 7.73
N GLY A 62 6.99 2.67 7.85
CA GLY A 62 8.40 2.95 7.64
C GLY A 62 8.79 3.14 6.18
N CYS A 63 7.83 3.46 5.31
CA CYS A 63 8.12 3.82 3.92
C CYS A 63 8.87 5.15 3.87
N LYS A 64 9.89 5.22 3.02
CA LYS A 64 10.72 6.42 2.85
C LYS A 64 10.69 6.84 1.37
N LYS A 65 10.97 8.13 1.12
CA LYS A 65 11.08 8.65 -0.25
C LYS A 65 12.30 8.07 -0.97
#